data_AF-A0A7S3IFY0-F1
#
_entry.id   AF-A0A7S3IFY0-F1
#
_cell.length_a   1.000
_cell.length_b   1.000
_cell.length_c   1.000
_cell.angle_alpha   90.00
_cell.angle_beta   90.00
_cell.angle_gamma   90.00
#
_symmetry.space_group_name_H-M   'P 1'
#
loop_
_entity.id
_entity.type
_entity.pdbx_description
1 polymer ?
#
loop_
_entity_poly.entity_id
_entity_poly.type
_entity_poly.pdbx_seq_one_letter_code
_entity_poly.pdbx_strand_id
1 'polypeptide(L)'
;SAFEYKNGKGVVDLSKKTVQKNDIEEKKVEFNKAKVANLILRLTAFSLKCKLIELYEAFGWDLHDEFGNIHDAFKLSLSDPDMVFSKVDITEEQKTELMKNIQKKMSVAPSKIRTLFNLKCYTYEGIEAIRESLLEAKRQTSDDKFKLIFQLIKPPEYKVEVMTLDKQGGIERLTQALAIIQKEMKARGGIYKLVEAPTRIGR
;
A
#
# COMPACT_ATOMS: atom_id res chain seq x y z
N SER A 1 -9.67 -27.00 13.10
CA SER A 1 -10.80 -26.74 14.00
C SER A 1 -11.75 -27.94 13.98
N ALA A 2 -12.09 -28.52 15.13
CA ALA A 2 -13.11 -29.56 15.21
C ALA A 2 -14.48 -28.88 15.34
N PHE A 3 -15.25 -28.86 14.25
CA PHE A 3 -16.63 -28.36 14.23
C PHE A 3 -17.56 -29.56 14.31
N GLU A 4 -18.51 -29.54 15.25
CA GLU A 4 -19.57 -30.54 15.30
C GLU A 4 -20.90 -29.82 15.09
N TYR A 5 -21.50 -30.00 13.91
CA TYR A 5 -22.78 -29.40 13.56
C TYR A 5 -23.91 -30.31 14.04
N LYS A 6 -24.65 -29.87 15.06
CA LYS A 6 -25.86 -30.59 15.51
C LYS A 6 -27.02 -30.22 14.60
N ASN A 7 -27.26 -31.07 13.58
CA ASN A 7 -28.38 -30.95 12.66
C ASN A 7 -29.71 -30.84 13.43
N GLY A 8 -30.38 -29.69 13.31
CA GLY A 8 -31.77 -29.50 13.77
C GLY A 8 -32.07 -28.21 14.53
N LYS A 9 -31.07 -27.50 15.08
CA LYS A 9 -31.32 -26.27 15.87
C LYS A 9 -30.40 -25.07 15.59
N GLY A 10 -29.49 -25.16 14.60
CA GLY A 10 -28.57 -24.07 14.28
C GLY A 10 -27.60 -23.70 15.41
N VAL A 11 -27.42 -24.58 16.40
CA VAL A 11 -26.49 -24.38 17.52
C VAL A 11 -25.10 -24.86 17.11
N VAL A 12 -24.11 -23.99 17.25
CA VAL A 12 -22.70 -24.26 16.95
C VAL A 12 -21.91 -24.29 18.25
N ASP A 13 -21.35 -25.45 18.58
CA ASP A 13 -20.46 -25.62 19.75
C ASP A 13 -19.03 -25.15 19.38
N LEU A 14 -18.47 -24.23 20.17
CA LEU A 14 -17.13 -23.64 19.93
C LEU A 14 -16.16 -23.99 21.07
N SER A 15 -15.03 -24.63 20.73
CA SER A 15 -13.94 -24.89 21.69
C SER A 15 -12.65 -24.18 21.28
N LYS A 16 -12.10 -23.38 22.20
CA LYS A 16 -10.82 -22.68 22.04
C LYS A 16 -9.63 -23.45 22.64
N LYS A 17 -9.89 -24.53 23.41
CA LYS A 17 -8.88 -25.21 24.23
C LYS A 17 -7.84 -25.98 23.41
N THR A 18 -8.17 -26.40 22.20
CA THR A 18 -7.34 -27.26 21.35
C THR A 18 -6.68 -26.51 20.17
N VAL A 19 -6.80 -25.17 20.14
CA VAL A 19 -6.34 -24.36 19.01
C VAL A 19 -4.86 -24.00 19.19
N GLN A 20 -4.05 -24.31 18.18
CA GLN A 20 -2.62 -23.99 18.17
C GLN A 20 -2.38 -22.50 17.88
N LYS A 21 -1.23 -21.96 18.31
CA LYS A 21 -0.89 -20.54 18.07
C LYS A 21 -0.79 -20.20 16.59
N ASN A 22 -0.31 -21.12 15.76
CA ASN A 22 -0.21 -20.93 14.30
C ASN A 22 -1.61 -20.83 13.66
N ASP A 23 -2.52 -21.75 14.01
CA ASP A 23 -3.91 -21.73 13.54
C ASP A 23 -4.64 -20.43 13.91
N ILE A 24 -4.34 -19.86 15.09
CA ILE A 24 -4.90 -18.58 15.52
C ILE A 24 -4.47 -17.46 14.57
N GLU A 25 -3.19 -17.42 14.20
CA GLU A 25 -2.67 -16.35 13.34
C GLU A 25 -3.17 -16.48 11.91
N GLU A 26 -3.24 -17.70 11.36
CA GLU A 26 -3.85 -17.97 10.05
C GLU A 26 -5.32 -17.55 10.01
N LYS A 27 -6.10 -17.94 11.03
CA LYS A 27 -7.52 -17.56 11.11
C LYS A 27 -7.72 -16.07 11.32
N LYS A 28 -6.82 -15.37 12.00
CA LYS A 28 -6.84 -13.89 12.06
C LYS A 28 -6.59 -13.27 10.69
N VAL A 29 -5.64 -13.79 9.91
CA VAL A 29 -5.38 -13.29 8.55
C VAL A 29 -6.62 -13.47 7.67
N GLU A 30 -7.22 -14.65 7.69
CA GLU A 30 -8.46 -14.95 6.96
C GLU A 30 -9.62 -14.05 7.40
N PHE A 31 -9.81 -13.86 8.70
CA PHE A 31 -10.82 -12.95 9.23
C PHE A 31 -10.58 -11.49 8.81
N ASN A 32 -9.33 -11.03 8.82
CA ASN A 32 -8.99 -9.68 8.37
C ASN A 32 -9.27 -9.49 6.88
N LYS A 33 -8.97 -10.49 6.03
CA LYS A 33 -9.32 -10.50 4.61
C LYS A 33 -10.84 -10.39 4.42
N ALA A 34 -11.61 -11.26 5.09
CA ALA A 34 -13.07 -11.27 5.01
C ALA A 34 -13.68 -9.95 5.51
N LYS A 35 -13.13 -9.35 6.57
CA LYS A 35 -13.56 -8.06 7.09
C LYS A 35 -13.36 -6.93 6.08
N VAL A 36 -12.25 -6.93 5.34
CA VAL A 36 -12.00 -5.96 4.27
C VAL A 36 -12.97 -6.17 3.11
N ALA A 37 -13.17 -7.41 2.66
CA ALA A 37 -14.12 -7.72 1.59
C ALA A 37 -15.56 -7.31 1.96
N ASN A 38 -16.02 -7.67 3.16
CA ASN A 38 -17.34 -7.29 3.66
C ASN A 38 -17.51 -5.77 3.77
N LEU A 39 -16.47 -5.04 4.18
CA LEU A 39 -16.52 -3.58 4.23
C LEU A 39 -16.68 -2.98 2.83
N ILE A 40 -16.01 -3.52 1.81
CA ILE A 40 -16.14 -3.07 0.42
C ILE A 40 -17.57 -3.30 -0.06
N LEU A 41 -18.10 -4.51 0.09
CA LEU A 41 -19.49 -4.83 -0.28
C LEU A 41 -20.51 -3.93 0.44
N ARG A 42 -20.28 -3.63 1.73
CA ARG A 42 -21.13 -2.71 2.49
C ARG A 42 -21.09 -1.28 1.95
N LEU A 43 -19.93 -0.79 1.52
CA LEU A 43 -19.81 0.53 0.90
C LEU A 43 -20.50 0.56 -0.46
N THR A 44 -20.35 -0.49 -1.26
CA THR A 44 -21.04 -0.63 -2.54
C THR A 44 -22.56 -0.68 -2.34
N ALA A 45 -23.06 -1.44 -1.36
CA ALA A 45 -24.48 -1.47 -1.03
C ALA A 45 -25.03 -0.10 -0.61
N PHE A 46 -24.23 0.67 0.17
CA PHE A 46 -24.60 2.02 0.56
C PHE A 46 -24.70 2.97 -0.64
N SER A 47 -23.76 2.89 -1.58
CA SER A 47 -23.78 3.71 -2.81
C SER A 47 -24.96 3.35 -3.72
N LEU A 48 -25.26 2.06 -3.86
CA LEU A 48 -26.37 1.55 -4.69
C LEU A 48 -27.73 1.58 -3.98
N LYS A 49 -27.77 1.97 -2.70
CA LYS A 49 -28.97 1.99 -1.86
C LYS A 49 -29.71 0.64 -1.78
N CYS A 50 -28.97 -0.46 -1.85
CA CYS A 50 -29.50 -1.82 -1.72
C CYS A 50 -29.12 -2.45 -0.37
N LYS A 51 -29.69 -3.61 -0.06
CA LYS A 51 -29.30 -4.35 1.16
C LYS A 51 -28.02 -5.12 0.90
N LEU A 52 -27.16 -5.18 1.91
CA LEU A 52 -25.90 -5.95 1.83
C LEU A 52 -26.12 -7.42 1.46
N ILE A 53 -27.20 -8.03 1.99
CA ILE A 53 -27.51 -9.44 1.72
C ILE A 53 -27.80 -9.69 0.23
N GLU A 54 -28.45 -8.75 -0.45
CA GLU A 54 -28.78 -8.86 -1.88
C GLU A 54 -27.51 -8.92 -2.74
N LEU A 55 -26.44 -8.21 -2.34
CA LEU A 55 -25.15 -8.29 -3.03
C LEU A 55 -24.43 -9.63 -2.78
N TYR A 56 -24.55 -10.18 -1.57
CA TYR A 56 -23.99 -11.49 -1.27
C TYR A 56 -24.70 -12.58 -2.05
N GLU A 57 -26.03 -12.55 -2.08
CA GLU A 57 -26.86 -13.49 -2.84
C GLU A 57 -26.69 -13.36 -4.35
N ALA A 58 -26.44 -12.15 -4.87
CA ALA A 58 -26.25 -11.94 -6.31
C ALA A 58 -24.89 -12.43 -6.82
N PHE A 59 -23.79 -12.10 -6.15
CA PHE A 59 -22.44 -12.47 -6.63
C PHE A 59 -21.42 -12.71 -5.52
N GLY A 60 -21.69 -12.31 -4.27
CA GLY A 60 -20.70 -12.43 -3.19
C GLY A 60 -20.38 -13.87 -2.82
N TRP A 61 -21.37 -14.77 -2.80
CA TRP A 61 -21.16 -16.20 -2.56
C TRP A 61 -20.47 -16.89 -3.73
N ASP A 62 -20.87 -16.59 -4.96
CA ASP A 62 -20.24 -17.16 -6.17
C ASP A 62 -18.76 -16.78 -6.27
N LEU A 63 -18.41 -15.53 -5.95
CA LEU A 63 -17.01 -15.10 -5.86
C LEU A 63 -16.22 -15.85 -4.77
N HIS A 64 -16.86 -16.18 -3.65
CA HIS A 64 -16.23 -16.95 -2.59
C HIS A 64 -15.97 -18.39 -3.04
N ASP A 65 -16.93 -19.03 -3.71
CA ASP A 65 -16.82 -20.43 -4.10
C ASP A 65 -15.82 -20.64 -5.26
N GLU A 66 -15.74 -19.69 -6.20
CA GLU A 66 -14.78 -19.75 -7.32
C GLU A 66 -13.33 -19.48 -6.90
N PHE A 67 -13.10 -18.53 -5.99
CA PHE A 67 -11.75 -18.07 -5.64
C PHE A 67 -11.31 -18.47 -4.22
N GLY A 68 -12.18 -19.16 -3.47
CA GLY A 68 -12.01 -19.51 -2.06
C GLY A 68 -12.14 -18.32 -1.09
N ASN A 69 -11.82 -17.10 -1.52
CA ASN A 69 -11.96 -15.90 -0.71
C ASN A 69 -12.30 -14.67 -1.57
N ILE A 70 -13.35 -13.96 -1.20
CA ILE A 70 -13.82 -12.73 -1.87
C ILE A 70 -12.71 -11.68 -1.92
N HIS A 71 -11.88 -11.58 -0.87
CA HIS A 71 -10.77 -10.64 -0.84
C HIS A 71 -9.76 -10.89 -1.96
N ASP A 72 -9.46 -12.16 -2.24
CA ASP A 72 -8.46 -12.53 -3.24
C ASP A 72 -9.04 -12.37 -4.66
N ALA A 73 -10.34 -12.63 -4.84
CA ALA A 73 -11.07 -12.28 -6.06
C ALA A 73 -11.01 -10.76 -6.36
N PHE A 74 -11.26 -9.92 -5.35
CA PHE A 74 -11.18 -8.48 -5.54
C PHE A 74 -9.74 -7.97 -5.77
N LYS A 75 -8.73 -8.68 -5.26
CA LYS A 75 -7.33 -8.35 -5.57
C LYS A 75 -7.02 -8.67 -7.03
N LEU A 76 -7.50 -9.81 -7.54
CA LEU A 76 -7.36 -10.18 -8.94
C LEU A 76 -8.09 -9.20 -9.86
N SER A 77 -9.27 -8.71 -9.45
CA SER A 77 -10.05 -7.74 -10.22
C SER A 77 -9.36 -6.38 -10.39
N LEU A 78 -8.32 -6.06 -9.60
CA LEU A 78 -7.48 -4.88 -9.83
C LEU A 78 -6.55 -5.03 -11.04
N SER A 79 -6.19 -6.26 -11.40
CA SER A 79 -5.33 -6.57 -12.56
C SER A 79 -6.17 -6.95 -13.76
N ASP A 80 -7.09 -7.90 -13.58
CA ASP A 80 -7.94 -8.46 -14.63
C ASP A 80 -9.42 -8.49 -14.19
N PRO A 81 -10.14 -7.36 -14.30
CA PRO A 81 -11.55 -7.27 -13.91
C PRO A 81 -12.42 -8.29 -14.66
N ASP A 82 -12.21 -8.45 -15.97
CA ASP A 82 -13.09 -9.25 -16.81
C ASP A 82 -12.98 -10.76 -16.52
N MET A 83 -11.81 -11.24 -16.07
CA MET A 83 -11.66 -12.64 -15.64
C MET A 83 -12.49 -12.96 -14.38
N VAL A 84 -12.63 -11.99 -13.48
CA VAL A 84 -13.35 -12.17 -12.21
C VAL A 84 -14.85 -12.00 -12.43
N PHE A 85 -15.25 -10.94 -13.14
CA PHE A 85 -16.66 -10.60 -13.32
C PHE A 85 -17.36 -11.37 -14.42
N SER A 86 -16.65 -12.06 -15.33
CA SER A 86 -17.28 -12.94 -16.33
C SER A 86 -17.86 -14.23 -15.75
N LYS A 87 -17.45 -14.58 -14.53
CA LYS A 87 -17.88 -15.80 -13.83
C LYS A 87 -19.10 -15.60 -12.93
N VAL A 88 -19.58 -14.36 -12.80
CA VAL A 88 -20.67 -13.99 -11.88
C VAL A 88 -21.65 -13.08 -12.59
N ASP A 89 -22.92 -13.14 -12.19
CA ASP A 89 -23.96 -12.27 -12.75
C ASP A 89 -23.96 -10.92 -12.02
N ILE A 90 -23.24 -9.95 -12.60
CA ILE A 90 -23.10 -8.60 -12.05
C ILE A 90 -23.59 -7.57 -13.06
N THR A 91 -24.41 -6.63 -12.61
CA THR A 91 -24.82 -5.51 -13.46
C THR A 91 -23.68 -4.50 -13.65
N GLU A 92 -23.64 -3.80 -14.78
CA GLU A 92 -22.59 -2.81 -15.06
C GLU A 92 -22.53 -1.67 -14.01
N GLU A 93 -23.69 -1.30 -13.44
CA GLU A 93 -23.76 -0.33 -12.35
C GLU A 93 -23.10 -0.86 -11.06
N GLN A 94 -23.38 -2.11 -10.70
CA GLN A 94 -22.74 -2.79 -9.57
C GLN A 94 -21.23 -2.94 -9.80
N LYS A 95 -20.81 -3.38 -11.00
CA LYS A 95 -19.40 -3.54 -11.38
C LYS A 95 -18.64 -2.23 -11.23
N THR A 96 -19.19 -1.13 -11.73
CA THR A 96 -18.55 0.19 -11.69
C THR A 96 -18.36 0.69 -10.26
N GLU A 97 -19.40 0.65 -9.43
CA GLU A 97 -19.31 1.15 -8.05
C GLU A 97 -18.51 0.19 -7.16
N LEU A 98 -18.58 -1.12 -7.40
CA LEU A 98 -17.73 -2.10 -6.74
C LEU A 98 -16.25 -1.86 -7.06
N MET A 99 -15.89 -1.71 -8.33
CA MET A 99 -14.51 -1.44 -8.75
C MET A 99 -13.96 -0.15 -8.18
N LYS A 100 -14.77 0.91 -8.11
CA LYS A 100 -14.39 2.17 -7.47
C LYS A 100 -14.07 2.00 -5.98
N ASN A 101 -14.89 1.21 -5.26
CA ASN A 101 -14.66 0.93 -3.83
C ASN A 101 -13.47 -0.01 -3.61
N ILE A 102 -13.30 -1.02 -4.46
CA ILE A 102 -12.13 -1.90 -4.51
C ILE A 102 -10.87 -1.07 -4.74
N GLN A 103 -10.85 -0.20 -5.75
CA GLN A 103 -9.70 0.64 -6.04
C GLN A 103 -9.41 1.58 -4.87
N LYS A 104 -10.43 2.20 -4.27
CA LYS A 104 -10.22 3.09 -3.12
C LYS A 104 -9.68 2.36 -1.88
N LYS A 105 -10.06 1.10 -1.66
CA LYS A 105 -9.79 0.38 -0.41
C LYS A 105 -8.63 -0.61 -0.49
N MET A 106 -8.38 -1.19 -1.66
CA MET A 106 -7.33 -2.17 -1.90
C MET A 106 -6.20 -1.69 -2.81
N SER A 107 -6.38 -0.60 -3.57
CA SER A 107 -5.19 0.07 -4.12
C SER A 107 -4.40 0.61 -2.94
N VAL A 108 -3.19 0.09 -2.79
CA VAL A 108 -2.23 0.57 -1.81
C VAL A 108 -2.13 2.09 -2.00
N ALA A 109 -2.55 2.88 -1.03
CA ALA A 109 -2.28 4.31 -1.08
C ALA A 109 -0.75 4.47 -1.20
N PRO A 110 -0.24 5.26 -2.16
CA PRO A 110 1.19 5.43 -2.34
C PRO A 110 1.79 5.87 -1.00
N SER A 111 2.72 5.06 -0.51
CA SER A 111 3.42 5.35 0.72
C SER A 111 4.37 6.51 0.46
N LYS A 112 4.24 7.56 1.27
CA LYS A 112 5.19 8.65 1.28
C LYS A 112 6.39 8.24 2.12
N ILE A 113 7.57 8.20 1.53
CA ILE A 113 8.82 7.90 2.23
C ILE A 113 9.63 9.18 2.26
N ARG A 114 10.18 9.50 3.43
CA ARG A 114 10.97 10.71 3.67
C ARG A 114 12.30 10.36 4.30
N THR A 115 13.32 11.13 3.97
CA THR A 115 14.64 11.09 4.60
C THR A 115 15.09 12.52 4.87
N LEU A 116 15.74 12.73 6.02
CA LEU A 116 16.33 14.01 6.41
C LEU A 116 17.84 13.90 6.43
N PHE A 117 18.52 14.88 5.84
CA PHE A 117 19.98 14.93 5.80
C PHE A 117 20.47 16.38 5.86
N ASN A 118 21.67 16.56 6.40
CA ASN A 118 22.32 17.84 6.52
C ASN A 118 23.42 17.99 5.47
N LEU A 119 23.41 19.14 4.78
CA LEU A 119 24.44 19.54 3.84
C LEU A 119 25.11 20.83 4.34
N LYS A 120 26.43 20.81 4.45
CA LYS A 120 27.23 22.00 4.74
C LYS A 120 28.33 22.12 3.72
N CYS A 121 28.58 23.32 3.22
CA CYS A 121 29.73 23.59 2.36
C CYS A 121 30.31 24.95 2.76
N TYR A 122 31.61 25.00 3.06
CA TYR A 122 32.31 26.20 3.51
C TYR A 122 33.13 26.88 2.41
N THR A 123 33.08 26.33 1.19
CA THR A 123 33.74 26.92 0.03
C THR A 123 32.99 28.14 -0.47
N TYR A 124 33.67 29.03 -1.19
CA TYR A 124 33.08 30.24 -1.77
C TYR A 124 31.87 29.93 -2.67
N GLU A 125 31.91 28.79 -3.37
CA GLU A 125 30.85 28.29 -4.25
C GLU A 125 29.89 27.30 -3.54
N GLY A 126 29.85 27.31 -2.20
CA GLY A 126 29.18 26.26 -1.43
C GLY A 126 27.68 26.12 -1.68
N ILE A 127 26.98 27.23 -2.00
CA ILE A 127 25.55 27.21 -2.34
C ILE A 127 25.34 26.51 -3.69
N GLU A 128 26.18 26.81 -4.68
CA GLU A 128 26.07 26.22 -6.02
C GLU A 128 26.44 24.74 -5.98
N ALA A 129 27.47 24.38 -5.21
CA ALA A 129 27.84 22.99 -4.97
C ALA A 129 26.68 22.15 -4.40
N ILE A 130 25.94 22.71 -3.43
CA ILE A 130 24.75 22.05 -2.87
C ILE A 130 23.65 21.94 -3.94
N ARG A 131 23.36 23.01 -4.67
CA ARG A 131 22.32 23.04 -5.69
C ARG A 131 22.57 21.99 -6.79
N GLU A 132 23.78 21.95 -7.32
CA GLU A 132 24.16 21.01 -8.37
C GLU A 132 24.14 19.56 -7.87
N SER A 133 24.61 19.29 -6.65
CA SER A 133 24.55 17.93 -6.07
C SER A 133 23.12 17.39 -5.96
N LEU A 134 22.17 18.25 -5.58
CA LEU A 134 20.75 17.89 -5.49
C LEU A 134 20.12 17.74 -6.87
N LEU A 135 20.51 18.58 -7.84
CA LEU A 135 20.01 18.52 -9.21
C LEU A 135 20.48 17.22 -9.89
N GLU A 136 21.74 16.86 -9.71
CA GLU A 136 22.33 15.66 -10.30
C GLU A 136 21.72 14.38 -9.70
N ALA A 137 21.57 14.35 -8.37
CA ALA A 137 20.86 13.25 -7.70
C ALA A 137 19.42 13.12 -8.19
N LYS A 138 18.74 14.25 -8.45
CA LYS A 138 17.40 14.24 -9.05
C LYS A 138 17.41 13.70 -10.48
N ARG A 139 18.38 14.10 -11.32
CA ARG A 139 18.48 13.62 -12.71
C ARG A 139 18.72 12.12 -12.80
N GLN A 140 19.61 11.57 -11.98
CA GLN A 140 19.97 10.16 -12.03
C GLN A 140 18.94 9.23 -11.38
N THR A 141 18.12 9.76 -10.47
CA THR A 141 17.23 8.92 -9.64
C THR A 141 15.74 9.16 -9.91
N SER A 142 15.38 10.25 -10.59
CA SER A 142 13.98 10.55 -10.90
C SER A 142 13.55 9.83 -12.18
N ASP A 143 12.83 8.73 -12.02
CA ASP A 143 12.18 7.98 -13.10
C ASP A 143 10.67 8.31 -13.15
N ASP A 144 9.98 7.91 -14.23
CA ASP A 144 8.51 8.03 -14.33
C ASP A 144 7.76 7.34 -13.18
N LYS A 145 8.39 6.29 -12.61
CA LYS A 145 7.85 5.48 -11.52
C LYS A 145 8.16 6.04 -10.12
N PHE A 146 9.24 6.82 -9.97
CA PHE A 146 9.70 7.35 -8.68
C PHE A 146 10.10 8.83 -8.82
N LYS A 147 9.16 9.73 -8.49
CA LYS A 147 9.42 11.18 -8.50
C LYS A 147 9.98 11.62 -7.15
N LEU A 148 11.29 11.88 -7.09
CA LEU A 148 11.95 12.41 -5.89
C LEU A 148 11.81 13.94 -5.82
N ILE A 149 11.40 14.43 -4.66
CA ILE A 149 11.24 15.86 -4.37
C ILE A 149 12.22 16.24 -3.27
N PHE A 150 13.20 17.08 -3.61
CA PHE A 150 14.17 17.64 -2.67
C PHE A 150 13.70 19.03 -2.21
N GLN A 151 13.69 19.27 -0.91
CA GLN A 151 13.28 20.55 -0.32
C GLN A 151 14.19 20.92 0.85
N LEU A 152 14.46 22.21 1.02
CA LEU A 152 15.10 22.76 2.21
C LEU A 152 14.05 22.88 3.33
N ILE A 153 14.34 22.35 4.52
CA ILE A 153 13.50 22.60 5.71
C ILE A 153 13.99 23.88 6.40
N LYS A 154 15.28 23.87 6.76
CA LYS A 154 15.98 24.96 7.44
C LYS A 154 17.47 24.75 7.20
N PRO A 155 18.33 25.76 7.04
CA PRO A 155 19.77 25.51 6.97
C PRO A 155 20.27 24.83 8.25
N PRO A 156 21.12 23.79 8.21
CA PRO A 156 21.67 23.04 7.06
C PRO A 156 20.88 21.76 6.67
N GLU A 157 19.64 21.62 7.13
CA GLU A 157 18.76 20.45 7.04
C GLU A 157 17.84 20.47 5.80
N TYR A 158 17.99 19.43 4.98
CA TYR A 158 17.25 19.17 3.76
C TYR A 158 16.44 17.88 3.88
N LYS A 159 15.38 17.79 3.10
CA LYS A 159 14.56 16.58 2.98
C LYS A 159 14.45 16.12 1.55
N VAL A 160 14.37 14.81 1.39
CA VAL A 160 13.95 14.16 0.16
C VAL A 160 12.69 13.34 0.43
N GLU A 161 11.71 13.48 -0.44
CA GLU A 161 10.42 12.79 -0.35
C GLU A 161 10.15 12.04 -1.67
N VAL A 162 9.65 10.81 -1.57
CA VAL A 162 9.15 10.03 -2.71
C VAL A 162 7.78 9.46 -2.36
N MET A 163 6.85 9.52 -3.32
CA MET A 163 5.56 8.84 -3.23
C MET A 163 5.61 7.60 -4.11
N THR A 164 5.45 6.41 -3.52
CA THR A 164 5.52 5.16 -4.27
C THR A 164 4.60 4.09 -3.71
N LEU A 165 4.12 3.21 -4.60
CA LEU A 165 3.40 2.00 -4.24
C LEU A 165 4.36 0.91 -3.73
N ASP A 166 5.59 0.90 -4.26
CA ASP A 166 6.62 -0.06 -3.91
C ASP A 166 7.55 0.50 -2.83
N LYS A 167 7.34 0.03 -1.59
CA LYS A 167 8.13 0.46 -0.44
C LYS A 167 9.61 0.12 -0.59
N GLN A 168 9.92 -1.08 -1.07
CA GLN A 168 11.30 -1.56 -1.12
C GLN A 168 12.07 -0.83 -2.23
N GLY A 169 11.49 -0.76 -3.44
CA GLY A 169 12.07 0.02 -4.53
C GLY A 169 12.22 1.50 -4.19
N GLY A 170 11.27 2.07 -3.44
CA GLY A 170 11.36 3.47 -2.96
C GLY A 170 12.55 3.72 -2.04
N ILE A 171 12.79 2.81 -1.07
CA ILE A 171 13.93 2.90 -0.14
C ILE A 171 15.25 2.77 -0.89
N GLU A 172 15.34 1.81 -1.82
CA GLU A 172 16.55 1.60 -2.62
C GLU A 172 16.91 2.83 -3.45
N ARG A 173 15.92 3.43 -4.13
CA ARG A 173 16.13 4.66 -4.89
C ARG A 173 16.51 5.84 -4.00
N LEU A 174 15.89 6.00 -2.83
CA LEU A 174 16.32 7.02 -1.88
C LEU A 174 17.77 6.80 -1.43
N THR A 175 18.16 5.57 -1.10
CA THR A 175 19.55 5.25 -0.72
C THR A 175 20.53 5.55 -1.86
N GLN A 176 20.19 5.25 -3.12
CA GLN A 176 21.00 5.61 -4.28
C GLN A 176 21.16 7.14 -4.42
N ALA A 177 20.07 7.90 -4.30
CA ALA A 177 20.13 9.36 -4.34
C ALA A 177 21.02 9.94 -3.24
N LEU A 178 20.94 9.40 -2.01
CA LEU A 178 21.79 9.84 -0.89
C LEU A 178 23.26 9.53 -1.14
N ALA A 179 23.58 8.37 -1.74
CA ALA A 179 24.94 8.01 -2.10
C ALA A 179 25.54 8.96 -3.16
N ILE A 180 24.75 9.34 -4.17
CA ILE A 180 25.16 10.32 -5.19
C ILE A 180 25.42 11.69 -4.54
N ILE A 181 24.50 12.18 -3.70
CA ILE A 181 24.68 13.44 -2.97
C ILE A 181 25.94 13.40 -2.11
N GLN A 182 26.18 12.30 -1.40
CA GLN A 182 27.36 12.14 -0.56
C GLN A 182 28.65 12.18 -1.39
N LYS A 183 28.67 11.55 -2.57
CA LYS A 183 29.82 11.56 -3.48
C LYS A 183 30.10 12.96 -4.03
N GLU A 184 29.08 13.63 -4.56
CA GLU A 184 29.19 14.98 -5.11
C GLU A 184 29.62 16.00 -4.04
N MET A 185 29.02 15.92 -2.86
CA MET A 185 29.36 16.82 -1.75
C MET A 185 30.80 16.62 -1.29
N LYS A 186 31.30 15.38 -1.20
CA LYS A 186 32.71 15.11 -0.87
C LYS A 186 33.66 15.63 -1.95
N ALA A 187 33.34 15.47 -3.23
CA ALA A 187 34.16 15.96 -4.34
C ALA A 187 34.32 17.49 -4.32
N ARG A 188 33.29 18.20 -3.87
CA ARG A 188 33.23 19.67 -3.82
C ARG A 188 33.66 20.28 -2.47
N GLY A 189 34.21 19.47 -1.57
CA GLY A 189 34.68 19.92 -0.24
C GLY A 189 33.57 20.18 0.79
N GLY A 190 32.37 19.65 0.55
CA GLY A 190 31.23 19.73 1.44
C GLY A 190 31.10 18.55 2.40
N ILE A 191 30.33 18.76 3.47
CA ILE A 191 30.06 17.80 4.54
C ILE A 191 28.62 17.33 4.41
N TYR A 192 28.44 16.01 4.33
CA TYR A 192 27.15 15.33 4.35
C TYR A 192 26.96 14.60 5.69
N LYS A 193 25.78 14.75 6.31
CA LYS A 193 25.40 13.99 7.50
C LYS A 193 23.95 13.53 7.39
N LEU A 194 23.71 12.23 7.48
CA LEU A 194 22.35 11.68 7.57
C LEU A 194 21.75 11.99 8.96
N VAL A 195 20.51 12.50 9.00
CA VAL A 195 19.79 12.82 10.23
C VAL A 195 18.74 11.75 10.53
N GLU A 196 17.91 11.44 9.54
CA GLU A 196 16.84 10.45 9.63
C GLU A 196 16.93 9.52 8.42
N ALA A 197 17.00 8.20 8.63
CA ALA A 197 16.99 7.20 7.56
C ALA A 197 15.64 7.23 6.79
N PRO A 198 15.51 6.54 5.64
CA PRO A 198 14.25 6.43 4.92
C PRO A 198 13.11 5.88 5.80
N THR A 199 12.21 6.75 6.22
CA THR A 199 11.06 6.42 7.06
C THR A 199 9.76 6.66 6.30
N ARG A 200 8.79 5.77 6.47
CA ARG A 200 7.44 5.96 5.93
C ARG A 200 6.71 7.02 6.75
N ILE A 201 6.24 8.07 6.09
CA ILE A 201 5.46 9.15 6.67
C ILE A 201 4.00 8.99 6.25
N GLY A 202 3.09 8.89 7.22
CA GLY A 202 1.64 8.76 7.00
C GLY A 202 1.07 7.38 7.33
N ARG A 203 -0.25 7.34 7.57
CA ARG A 203 -1.03 6.11 7.82
C ARG A 203 -1.27 5.35 6.51
#